data_AF-A0A536H8A7-F1
#
_entry.id   AF-A0A536H8A7-F1
#
_cell.length_a   1.000
_cell.length_b   1.000
_cell.length_c   1.000
_cell.angle_alpha   90.00
_cell.angle_beta   90.00
_cell.angle_gamma   90.00
#
_symmetry.space_group_name_H-M   'P 1'
#
loop_
_entity.id
_entity.type
_entity.pdbx_description
1 polymer ?
#
loop_
_entity_poly.entity_id
_entity_poly.type
_entity_poly.pdbx_seq_one_letter_code
_entity_poly.pdbx_strand_id
1 'polypeptide(L)'
;MPRDIPVGNGSLLLNFDKSYNLRDIYWPHVGQALHTAGDISHTGVWVDGRFAWFDAPEWEREILYEKETLVTHVTLHHPGLQLQLVIRDCVDFNRPIFLRHMIITNQADAAREV
;
A
#
# COMPACT_ATOMS: atom_id res chain seq x y z
N MET A 1 -0.53 16.93 -2.48
CA MET A 1 -0.50 15.88 -3.53
C MET A 1 -1.88 15.24 -3.61
N PRO A 2 -2.34 14.81 -4.80
CA PRO A 2 -3.59 14.05 -4.94
C PRO A 2 -3.58 12.79 -4.07
N ARG A 3 -4.74 12.42 -3.52
CA ARG A 3 -4.96 11.13 -2.85
C ARG A 3 -5.62 10.20 -3.85
N ASP A 4 -4.92 9.15 -4.23
CA ASP A 4 -5.24 8.37 -5.42
C ASP A 4 -6.25 7.26 -5.11
N ILE A 5 -6.07 6.56 -3.98
CA ILE A 5 -6.82 5.35 -3.65
C ILE A 5 -7.27 5.27 -2.17
N PRO A 6 -8.21 6.12 -1.72
CA PRO A 6 -8.68 6.12 -0.34
C PRO A 6 -9.47 4.86 0.07
N VAL A 7 -9.22 4.32 1.27
CA VAL A 7 -10.03 3.23 1.86
C VAL A 7 -10.56 3.63 3.24
N GLY A 8 -11.85 3.37 3.52
CA GLY A 8 -12.44 3.77 4.80
C GLY A 8 -13.87 3.29 5.01
N ASN A 9 -14.37 3.51 6.24
CA ASN A 9 -15.71 3.07 6.68
C ASN A 9 -16.52 4.19 7.39
N GLY A 10 -16.11 5.45 7.24
CA GLY A 10 -16.72 6.61 7.90
C GLY A 10 -16.16 6.93 9.30
N SER A 11 -15.59 5.95 10.01
CA SER A 11 -14.84 6.17 11.25
C SER A 11 -13.33 6.22 11.04
N LEU A 12 -12.81 5.33 10.20
CA LEU A 12 -11.42 5.25 9.80
C LEU A 12 -11.32 5.56 8.30
N LEU A 13 -10.38 6.42 7.91
CA LEU A 13 -10.00 6.66 6.51
C LEU A 13 -8.48 6.63 6.38
N LEU A 14 -7.99 5.87 5.41
CA LEU A 14 -6.61 5.87 4.97
C LEU A 14 -6.51 6.41 3.55
N ASN A 15 -5.56 7.30 3.32
CA ASN A 15 -5.31 7.88 2.01
C ASN A 15 -3.88 7.59 1.55
N PHE A 16 -3.76 7.00 0.36
CA PHE A 16 -2.47 6.77 -0.31
C PHE A 16 -2.20 7.84 -1.37
N ASP A 17 -0.92 8.09 -1.64
CA ASP A 17 -0.50 8.89 -2.80
C ASP A 17 -0.26 8.03 -4.05
N LYS A 18 0.06 8.69 -5.16
CA LYS A 18 0.35 8.06 -6.46
C LYS A 18 1.57 7.12 -6.45
N SER A 19 2.44 7.24 -5.44
CA SER A 19 3.59 6.36 -5.25
C SER A 19 3.27 5.22 -4.28
N TYR A 20 1.99 5.10 -3.90
CA TYR A 20 1.45 4.09 -2.99
C TYR A 20 1.97 4.20 -1.54
N ASN A 21 2.44 5.38 -1.13
CA ASN A 21 2.72 5.64 0.28
C ASN A 21 1.43 5.97 1.03
N LEU A 22 1.30 5.48 2.26
CA LEU A 22 0.22 5.90 3.16
C LEU A 22 0.54 7.30 3.67
N ARG A 23 -0.43 8.23 3.58
CA ARG A 23 -0.19 9.57 4.12
C ARG A 23 -1.24 10.20 4.98
N ASP A 24 -2.48 9.73 4.96
CA ASP A 24 -3.42 10.12 6.01
C ASP A 24 -3.93 8.88 6.70
N ILE A 25 -4.05 8.99 8.01
CA ILE A 25 -4.86 8.12 8.85
C ILE A 25 -5.78 9.06 9.62
N TYR A 26 -7.07 9.07 9.27
CA TYR A 26 -8.10 9.82 9.98
C TYR A 26 -8.91 8.89 10.86
N TRP A 27 -9.00 9.21 12.15
CA TRP A 27 -9.79 8.48 13.14
C TRP A 27 -10.00 9.36 14.39
N PRO A 28 -11.16 9.37 15.09
CA PRO A 28 -12.31 8.46 14.97
C PRO A 28 -13.37 8.87 13.95
N HIS A 29 -13.18 10.01 13.30
CA HIS A 29 -14.05 10.48 12.22
C HIS A 29 -13.19 10.99 11.06
N VAL A 30 -13.69 10.79 9.84
CA VAL A 30 -13.06 11.30 8.63
C VAL A 30 -12.90 12.82 8.72
N GLY A 31 -11.66 13.29 8.51
CA GLY A 31 -11.33 14.72 8.52
C GLY A 31 -11.12 15.34 9.91
N GLN A 32 -11.25 14.59 11.00
CA GLN A 32 -11.07 15.12 12.36
C GLN A 32 -9.60 15.11 12.80
N ALA A 33 -9.10 13.99 13.32
CA ALA A 33 -7.71 13.87 13.77
C ALA A 33 -6.87 13.19 12.70
N LEU A 34 -5.83 13.88 12.23
CA LEU A 34 -4.86 13.37 11.27
C LEU A 34 -3.66 12.77 12.01
N HIS A 35 -3.60 11.44 12.12
CA HIS A 35 -2.60 10.74 12.95
C HIS A 35 -1.21 10.68 12.33
N THR A 36 -1.10 10.85 11.01
CA THR A 36 0.19 10.96 10.33
C THR A 36 0.81 12.35 10.47
N ALA A 37 0.08 13.35 10.98
CA ALA A 37 0.52 14.74 11.05
C ALA A 37 1.08 15.33 9.73
N GLY A 38 0.70 14.75 8.59
CA GLY A 38 1.19 15.13 7.26
C GLY A 38 2.44 14.38 6.77
N ASP A 39 3.07 13.59 7.64
CA ASP A 39 4.23 12.75 7.33
C ASP A 39 3.86 11.56 6.45
N ILE A 40 4.90 10.97 5.85
CA ILE A 40 4.78 9.82 4.95
C ILE A 40 5.02 8.54 5.75
N SER A 41 4.09 7.60 5.67
CA SER A 41 4.28 6.23 6.13
C SER A 41 4.71 5.37 4.94
N HIS A 42 6.01 5.13 4.85
CA HIS A 42 6.59 4.33 3.78
C HIS A 42 6.41 2.83 4.02
N THR A 43 6.39 2.07 2.93
CA THR A 43 6.46 0.60 2.94
C THR A 43 7.57 0.17 1.99
N GLY A 44 8.32 -0.87 2.34
CA GLY A 44 9.44 -1.35 1.53
C GLY A 44 9.69 -2.84 1.75
N VAL A 45 10.53 -3.41 0.90
CA VAL A 45 10.97 -4.80 0.95
C VAL A 45 12.48 -4.87 1.13
N TRP A 46 12.93 -5.89 1.84
CA TRP A 46 14.34 -6.24 1.98
C TRP A 46 14.55 -7.63 1.40
N VAL A 47 15.44 -7.78 0.43
CA VAL A 47 15.78 -9.07 -0.19
C VAL A 47 17.28 -9.11 -0.45
N ASP A 48 17.94 -10.19 -0.05
CA ASP A 48 19.38 -10.44 -0.28
C ASP A 48 20.30 -9.26 0.07
N GLY A 49 20.06 -8.60 1.20
CA GLY A 49 20.88 -7.47 1.66
C GLY A 49 20.63 -6.16 0.92
N ARG A 50 19.61 -6.10 0.06
CA ARG A 50 19.16 -4.89 -0.64
C ARG A 50 17.78 -4.49 -0.14
N PHE A 51 17.58 -3.19 0.05
CA PHE A 51 16.31 -2.64 0.48
C PHE A 51 15.76 -1.67 -0.58
N ALA A 52 14.45 -1.72 -0.81
CA ALA A 52 13.77 -0.78 -1.69
C ALA A 52 12.44 -0.32 -1.07
N TRP A 53 12.23 0.99 -1.02
CA TRP A 53 10.93 1.57 -0.73
C TRP A 53 9.98 1.40 -1.92
N PHE A 54 8.68 1.27 -1.68
CA PHE A 54 7.66 1.17 -2.72
C PHE A 54 7.52 2.43 -3.56
N ASP A 55 8.06 3.57 -3.13
CA ASP A 55 8.08 4.82 -3.88
C ASP A 55 9.38 5.04 -4.67
N ALA A 56 10.31 4.09 -4.63
CA ALA A 56 11.55 4.13 -5.42
C ALA A 56 11.23 4.03 -6.94
N PRO A 57 11.88 4.83 -7.81
CA PRO A 57 11.52 4.92 -9.22
C PRO A 57 11.61 3.61 -10.01
N GLU A 58 12.31 2.61 -9.49
CA GLU A 58 12.53 1.29 -10.08
C GLU A 58 11.27 0.39 -10.07
N TRP A 59 10.25 0.75 -9.28
CA TRP A 59 8.98 0.03 -9.29
C TRP A 59 8.07 0.48 -10.44
N GLU A 60 7.55 -0.48 -11.18
CA GLU A 60 6.36 -0.32 -12.02
C GLU A 60 5.12 -0.51 -11.13
N ARG A 61 4.12 0.37 -11.27
CA ARG A 61 2.96 0.43 -10.38
C ARG A 61 1.66 0.49 -11.16
N GLU A 62 0.74 -0.38 -10.79
CA GLU A 62 -0.67 -0.28 -11.17
C GLU A 62 -1.49 -0.20 -9.88
N ILE A 63 -2.24 0.89 -9.70
CA ILE A 63 -2.97 1.21 -8.47
C ILE A 63 -4.45 1.31 -8.82
N LEU A 64 -5.22 0.26 -8.53
CA LEU A 64 -6.64 0.16 -8.86
C LEU A 64 -7.43 -0.34 -7.66
N TYR A 65 -8.76 -0.33 -7.77
CA TYR A 65 -9.62 -1.13 -6.88
C TYR A 65 -9.94 -2.47 -7.54
N GLU A 66 -10.19 -3.49 -6.71
CA GLU A 66 -10.93 -4.67 -7.13
C GLU A 66 -12.32 -4.23 -7.63
N LYS A 67 -12.77 -4.85 -8.73
CA LYS A 67 -14.01 -4.46 -9.42
C LYS A 67 -15.19 -4.39 -8.45
N GLU A 68 -15.90 -3.26 -8.48
CA GLU A 68 -17.14 -3.02 -7.70
C GLU A 68 -16.94 -3.09 -6.17
N THR A 69 -15.72 -2.83 -5.67
CA THR A 69 -15.43 -2.81 -4.23
C THR A 69 -14.58 -1.60 -3.81
N LEU A 70 -14.48 -1.35 -2.51
CA LEU A 70 -13.49 -0.45 -1.88
C LEU A 70 -12.28 -1.24 -1.34
N VAL A 71 -11.93 -2.35 -1.98
CA VAL A 71 -10.69 -3.10 -1.74
C VAL A 71 -9.70 -2.71 -2.82
N THR A 72 -8.48 -2.32 -2.45
CA THR A 72 -7.47 -2.01 -3.46
C THR A 72 -6.98 -3.28 -4.15
N HIS A 73 -6.50 -3.12 -5.38
CA HIS A 73 -5.76 -4.10 -6.14
C HIS A 73 -4.53 -3.39 -6.70
N VAL A 74 -3.42 -3.49 -5.96
CA VAL A 74 -2.17 -2.82 -6.31
C VAL A 74 -1.15 -3.84 -6.76
N THR A 75 -0.65 -3.68 -7.98
CA THR A 75 0.44 -4.49 -8.52
C THR A 75 1.72 -3.67 -8.54
N LEU A 76 2.76 -4.18 -7.88
CA LEU A 76 4.10 -3.61 -7.90
C LEU A 76 5.05 -4.61 -8.53
N HIS A 77 5.83 -4.17 -9.51
CA HIS A 77 6.86 -5.00 -10.15
C HIS A 77 8.21 -4.29 -10.11
N HIS A 78 9.25 -4.98 -9.64
CA HIS A 78 10.61 -4.45 -9.59
C HIS A 78 11.57 -5.37 -10.38
N PRO A 79 11.93 -5.01 -11.62
CA PRO A 79 12.80 -5.84 -12.46
C PRO A 79 14.15 -6.14 -11.81
N GLY A 80 14.78 -5.13 -11.19
CA GLY A 80 16.10 -5.26 -10.56
C GLY A 80 16.14 -6.12 -9.28
N LEU A 81 15.02 -6.26 -8.56
CA LEU A 81 14.88 -7.19 -7.44
C LEU A 81 14.24 -8.52 -7.87
N GLN A 82 13.72 -8.60 -9.10
CA GLN A 82 12.96 -9.75 -9.62
C GLN A 82 11.80 -10.12 -8.68
N LEU A 83 11.04 -9.12 -8.25
CA LEU A 83 9.89 -9.29 -7.36
C LEU A 83 8.63 -8.73 -8.00
N GLN A 84 7.53 -9.45 -7.82
CA GLN A 84 6.18 -8.95 -8.06
C GLN A 84 5.37 -9.04 -6.77
N LEU A 85 4.67 -7.97 -6.42
CA LEU A 85 3.76 -7.92 -5.28
C LEU A 85 2.36 -7.61 -5.80
N VAL A 86 1.36 -8.33 -5.27
CA VAL A 86 -0.06 -8.00 -5.42
C VAL A 86 -0.61 -7.71 -4.03
N ILE A 87 -1.06 -6.48 -3.82
CA ILE A 87 -1.45 -5.96 -2.51
C ILE A 87 -2.92 -5.56 -2.55
N ARG A 88 -3.65 -6.01 -1.53
CA ARG A 88 -5.05 -5.67 -1.29
C ARG A 88 -5.20 -5.02 0.06
N ASP A 89 -5.65 -3.79 0.05
CA ASP A 89 -5.94 -3.01 1.24
C ASP A 89 -7.43 -2.80 1.38
N CYS A 90 -7.93 -2.86 2.60
CA CYS A 90 -9.28 -2.43 2.91
C CYS A 90 -9.38 -1.95 4.36
N VAL A 91 -10.50 -1.29 4.66
CA VAL A 91 -10.92 -1.02 6.03
C VAL A 91 -12.13 -1.90 6.32
N ASP A 92 -12.14 -2.56 7.47
CA ASP A 92 -13.31 -3.32 7.92
C ASP A 92 -14.56 -2.44 7.91
N PHE A 93 -15.68 -2.94 7.42
CA PHE A 93 -16.87 -2.11 7.19
C PHE A 93 -17.54 -1.61 8.49
N ASN A 94 -17.24 -2.21 9.65
CA ASN A 94 -17.88 -1.89 10.93
C ASN A 94 -16.89 -1.40 12.00
N ARG A 95 -15.64 -1.90 11.98
CA ARG A 95 -14.62 -1.61 12.98
C ARG A 95 -13.53 -0.72 12.39
N PRO A 96 -12.87 0.14 13.18
CA PRO A 96 -11.76 0.95 12.70
C PRO A 96 -10.49 0.09 12.56
N ILE A 97 -10.49 -0.85 11.63
CA ILE A 97 -9.40 -1.79 11.38
C ILE A 97 -8.96 -1.66 9.92
N PHE A 98 -7.70 -1.34 9.72
CA PHE A 98 -7.03 -1.41 8.42
C PHE A 98 -6.46 -2.82 8.22
N LEU A 99 -6.76 -3.41 7.06
CA LEU A 99 -6.28 -4.74 6.65
C LEU A 99 -5.46 -4.57 5.38
N ARG A 100 -4.32 -5.25 5.33
CA ARG A 100 -3.40 -5.28 4.21
C ARG A 100 -2.97 -6.72 3.96
N HIS A 101 -3.34 -7.26 2.82
CA HIS A 101 -2.95 -8.59 2.38
C HIS A 101 -1.98 -8.45 1.21
N MET A 102 -0.79 -9.06 1.34
CA MET A 102 0.24 -9.03 0.32
C MET A 102 0.55 -10.44 -0.16
N ILE A 103 0.55 -10.63 -1.48
CA ILE A 103 1.11 -11.81 -2.12
C ILE A 103 2.41 -11.39 -2.78
N ILE A 104 3.52 -11.96 -2.33
CA ILE A 104 4.87 -11.65 -2.81
C ILE A 104 5.35 -12.83 -3.65
N THR A 105 5.75 -12.55 -4.89
CA THR A 105 6.24 -13.56 -5.84
C THR A 105 7.71 -13.28 -6.16
N ASN A 106 8.57 -14.25 -5.82
CA ASN A 106 9.96 -14.29 -6.26
C ASN A 106 10.01 -14.73 -7.74
N GLN A 107 10.53 -13.87 -8.62
CA GLN A 107 10.67 -14.12 -10.06
C GLN A 107 12.11 -14.46 -10.49
N ALA A 108 13.03 -14.63 -9.52
CA ALA A 108 14.37 -15.14 -9.80
C ALA A 108 14.37 -16.66 -9.97
N ASP A 109 15.46 -17.20 -10.49
CA ASP A 109 15.70 -18.64 -10.68
C ASP A 109 16.16 -19.35 -9.41
N ALA A 110 16.44 -18.61 -8.33
CA ALA A 110 16.84 -19.12 -7.03
C ALA A 110 15.83 -18.75 -5.94
N ALA A 111 15.70 -19.62 -4.93
CA ALA A 111 14.95 -19.32 -3.71
C ALA A 111 15.65 -18.22 -2.89
N ARG A 112 14.88 -17.28 -2.35
CA ARG A 112 15.36 -16.10 -1.64
C ARG A 112 14.48 -15.81 -0.43
N GLU A 113 15.08 -15.24 0.60
CA GLU A 113 14.34 -14.68 1.72
C GLU A 113 13.94 -13.25 1.38
N VAL A 114 12.64 -12.95 1.49
CA VAL A 114 12.01 -11.67 1.17
C VAL A 114 11.14 -11.23 2.32
#